data_AF-A0A960AVC3-F1
#
_entry.id   AF-A0A960AVC3-F1
#
_cell.length_a   1.000
_cell.length_b   1.000
_cell.length_c   1.000
_cell.angle_alpha   90.00
_cell.angle_beta   90.00
_cell.angle_gamma   90.00
#
_symmetry.space_group_name_H-M   'P 1'
#
loop_
_entity.id
_entity.type
_entity.pdbx_description
1 polymer ?
#
loop_
_entity_poly.entity_id
_entity_poly.type
_entity_poly.pdbx_seq_one_letter_code
_entity_poly.pdbx_strand_id
1 'polypeptide(L)'
;MHQNQEQCGQQTLVPGDVVTLIPVRAWHDAGVDDAAVGAAAACLARHGLVGLPTETVYGLAANALDDRAVGRVFEVKGRPADHPVIMHIADPAQVARWGRSVPAYAHALAEALWPGPLTLVVPAADDVPRFVTGGQPTVGLRYPAHPVALALIDEAGPLAAPSANRFGQVSPTSAADVVADIGDLLDPELDMVLDGGDCPVGVESTILDCTGDAPRILRWGAVELPDVEAVTGLAVSTAPSAIRAPGGLASHYAPRARVHLQGDPAEGSGLLAPSGFATPPGVRRLATPASTREYAACLYRALRDADELGLTDIWAVPPDDSSALATAVRDRLSRAAAR
;
A
#
# COMPACT_ATOMS: atom_id res chain seq x y z
N MET A 1 53.27 47.58 2.12
CA MET A 1 53.79 46.24 2.48
C MET A 1 52.78 45.61 3.43
N HIS A 2 52.45 44.34 3.16
CA HIS A 2 51.64 43.40 3.95
C HIS A 2 50.12 43.65 3.93
N GLN A 3 49.40 42.94 3.05
CA GLN A 3 48.88 41.56 3.16
C GLN A 3 47.59 41.52 3.99
N ASN A 4 46.46 41.36 3.29
CA ASN A 4 45.24 40.80 3.85
C ASN A 4 44.93 39.53 3.05
N GLN A 5 45.28 38.39 3.62
CA GLN A 5 44.86 37.06 3.19
C GLN A 5 43.78 36.58 4.17
N GLU A 6 42.70 36.08 3.58
CA GLU A 6 41.89 34.93 4.03
C GLU A 6 41.25 34.96 5.42
N GLN A 7 39.92 34.94 5.43
CA GLN A 7 39.21 33.85 6.12
C GLN A 7 37.90 33.53 5.40
N CYS A 8 37.98 32.44 4.63
CA CYS A 8 36.86 31.67 4.13
C CYS A 8 36.08 31.12 5.33
N GLY A 9 34.84 31.59 5.52
CA GLY A 9 33.93 31.04 6.52
C GLY A 9 33.39 29.70 6.07
N GLN A 10 34.11 28.62 6.37
CA GLN A 10 33.54 27.28 6.38
C GLN A 10 32.52 27.21 7.53
N GLN A 11 31.23 27.25 7.20
CA GLN A 11 30.19 26.89 8.16
C GLN A 11 30.34 25.40 8.48
N THR A 12 30.75 25.13 9.70
CA THR A 12 30.84 23.79 10.28
C THR A 12 29.42 23.26 10.49
N LEU A 13 29.04 22.22 9.74
CA LEU A 13 27.80 21.47 9.97
C LEU A 13 27.84 20.88 11.38
N VAL A 14 26.80 21.16 12.17
CA VAL A 14 26.61 20.60 13.51
C VAL A 14 26.12 19.16 13.36
N PRO A 15 26.78 18.15 13.93
CA PRO A 15 26.28 16.78 13.92
C PRO A 15 25.10 16.68 14.88
N GLY A 16 23.88 16.53 14.37
CA GLY A 16 22.69 16.34 15.21
C GLY A 16 21.34 16.72 14.60
N ASP A 17 21.30 17.41 13.46
CA ASP A 17 20.03 17.71 12.81
C ASP A 17 19.51 16.45 12.10
N VAL A 18 18.54 15.78 12.72
CA VAL A 18 17.75 14.75 12.06
C VAL A 18 16.97 15.47 10.95
N VAL A 19 17.48 15.43 9.72
CA VAL A 19 16.75 15.92 8.55
C VAL A 19 15.50 15.06 8.42
N THR A 20 14.37 15.61 8.85
CA THR A 20 13.09 14.92 8.75
C THR A 20 12.63 15.00 7.31
N LEU A 21 12.29 13.87 6.71
CA LEU A 21 11.75 13.83 5.37
C LEU A 21 10.35 14.45 5.37
N ILE A 22 10.21 15.61 4.72
CA ILE A 22 8.96 16.37 4.65
C ILE A 22 8.17 15.91 3.42
N PRO A 23 6.89 15.51 3.56
CA PRO A 23 6.06 15.19 2.41
C PRO A 23 5.94 16.37 1.44
N VAL A 24 6.14 16.08 0.15
CA VAL A 24 5.98 17.05 -0.94
C VAL A 24 4.54 16.97 -1.42
N ARG A 25 3.80 18.08 -1.27
CA ARG A 25 2.42 18.16 -1.74
C ARG A 25 2.37 17.91 -3.25
N ALA A 26 1.68 16.86 -3.65
CA ALA A 26 1.58 16.41 -5.04
C ALA A 26 0.15 16.47 -5.58
N TRP A 27 -0.82 16.65 -4.69
CA TRP A 27 -2.23 16.76 -5.02
C TRP A 27 -2.89 17.88 -4.24
N HIS A 28 -3.59 18.77 -4.93
CA HIS A 28 -4.40 19.81 -4.32
C HIS A 28 -5.50 20.27 -5.25
N ASP A 29 -6.68 20.60 -4.70
CA ASP A 29 -7.83 21.10 -5.49
C ASP A 29 -8.18 20.21 -6.70
N ALA A 30 -8.00 18.88 -6.54
CA ALA A 30 -8.12 17.87 -7.58
C ALA A 30 -7.12 17.97 -8.76
N GLY A 31 -6.12 18.86 -8.69
CA GLY A 31 -5.00 18.96 -9.62
C GLY A 31 -3.76 18.20 -9.16
N VAL A 32 -3.03 17.63 -10.10
CA VAL A 32 -1.70 17.04 -9.90
C VAL A 32 -0.66 18.15 -10.02
N ASP A 33 0.32 18.18 -9.11
CA ASP A 33 1.47 19.08 -9.22
C ASP A 33 2.56 18.44 -10.09
N ASP A 34 2.66 18.89 -11.35
CA ASP A 34 3.63 18.38 -12.33
C ASP A 34 5.08 18.53 -11.86
N ALA A 35 5.41 19.56 -11.07
CA ALA A 35 6.76 19.75 -10.56
C ALA A 35 7.10 18.71 -9.49
N ALA A 36 6.14 18.36 -8.63
CA ALA A 36 6.30 17.28 -7.66
C ALA A 36 6.45 15.92 -8.36
N VAL A 37 5.68 15.66 -9.41
CA VAL A 37 5.79 14.42 -10.21
C VAL A 37 7.15 14.35 -10.91
N GLY A 38 7.61 15.42 -11.56
CA GLY A 38 8.92 15.44 -12.22
C GLY A 38 10.09 15.26 -11.25
N ALA A 39 9.99 15.84 -10.04
CA ALA A 39 10.97 15.60 -8.98
C ALA A 39 10.98 14.14 -8.51
N ALA A 40 9.81 13.52 -8.37
CA ALA A 40 9.69 12.10 -8.04
C ALA A 40 10.25 11.19 -9.14
N ALA A 41 10.00 11.50 -10.41
CA ALA A 41 10.55 10.76 -11.54
C ALA A 41 12.09 10.85 -11.57
N ALA A 42 12.66 12.03 -11.31
CA ALA A 42 14.10 12.22 -11.19
C ALA A 42 14.71 11.47 -9.99
N CYS A 43 13.99 11.40 -8.86
CA CYS A 43 14.34 10.57 -7.71
C CYS A 43 14.42 9.09 -8.10
N LEU A 44 13.38 8.54 -8.73
CA LEU A 44 13.32 7.14 -9.19
C LEU A 44 14.44 6.83 -10.20
N ALA A 45 14.72 7.73 -11.13
CA ALA A 45 15.80 7.59 -12.10
C ALA A 45 17.20 7.52 -11.46
N ARG A 46 17.35 7.99 -10.22
CA ARG A 46 18.58 7.95 -9.43
C ARG A 46 18.62 6.80 -8.42
N HIS A 47 17.82 5.76 -8.62
CA HIS A 47 17.63 4.63 -7.69
C HIS A 47 16.97 5.02 -6.35
N GLY A 48 16.34 6.19 -6.30
CA GLY A 48 15.59 6.69 -5.16
C GLY A 48 14.29 5.95 -4.93
N LEU A 49 13.72 6.12 -3.74
CA LEU A 49 12.41 5.59 -3.35
C LEU A 49 11.39 6.71 -3.22
N VAL A 50 10.14 6.41 -3.60
CA VAL A 50 9.04 7.37 -3.49
C VAL A 50 7.89 6.79 -2.67
N GLY A 51 7.51 7.45 -1.57
CA GLY A 51 6.23 7.25 -0.92
C GLY A 51 5.10 7.70 -1.85
N LEU A 52 4.39 6.74 -2.42
CA LEU A 52 3.45 6.92 -3.53
C LEU A 52 1.99 6.79 -3.03
N PRO A 53 1.17 7.84 -3.11
CA PRO A 53 -0.26 7.75 -2.81
C PRO A 53 -0.97 6.86 -3.84
N THR A 54 -1.91 6.03 -3.38
CA THR A 54 -2.85 5.30 -4.26
C THR A 54 -4.27 5.41 -3.68
N GLU A 55 -5.28 4.90 -4.38
CA GLU A 55 -6.65 4.83 -3.84
C GLU A 55 -6.77 3.85 -2.67
N THR A 56 -5.86 2.88 -2.56
CA THR A 56 -5.90 1.80 -1.55
C THR A 56 -5.12 2.14 -0.28
N VAL A 57 -3.80 2.24 -0.41
CA VAL A 57 -2.82 2.48 0.66
C VAL A 57 -1.59 3.13 0.01
N TYR A 58 -0.78 3.83 0.79
CA TYR A 58 0.49 4.36 0.27
C TYR A 58 1.45 3.21 -0.04
N GLY A 59 2.14 3.29 -1.19
CA GLY A 59 3.18 2.36 -1.63
C GLY A 59 4.58 2.95 -1.48
N LEU A 60 5.59 2.11 -1.24
CA LEU A 60 7.00 2.51 -1.33
C LEU A 60 7.50 2.10 -2.71
N ALA A 61 7.49 3.06 -3.63
CA ALA A 61 7.77 2.84 -5.04
C ALA A 61 9.27 2.90 -5.33
N ALA A 62 9.71 1.97 -6.16
CA ALA A 62 10.99 1.97 -6.87
C ALA A 62 10.73 1.71 -8.36
N ASN A 63 11.67 2.10 -9.22
CA ASN A 63 11.65 1.67 -10.62
C ASN A 63 11.66 0.13 -10.69
N ALA A 64 10.64 -0.47 -11.29
CA ALA A 64 10.46 -1.92 -11.31
C ALA A 64 11.53 -2.66 -12.12
N LEU A 65 12.27 -1.96 -12.98
CA LEU A 65 13.32 -2.50 -13.83
C LEU A 65 14.73 -2.36 -13.23
N ASP A 66 14.80 -1.83 -12.02
CA ASP A 66 16.05 -1.47 -11.35
C ASP A 66 16.27 -2.35 -10.11
N ASP A 67 17.19 -3.31 -10.23
CA ASP A 67 17.52 -4.25 -9.15
C ASP A 67 17.96 -3.54 -7.87
N ARG A 68 18.75 -2.46 -8.01
CA ARG A 68 19.26 -1.71 -6.86
C ARG A 68 18.11 -1.00 -6.15
N ALA A 69 17.24 -0.33 -6.89
CA ALA A 69 16.11 0.40 -6.31
C ALA A 69 15.12 -0.56 -5.63
N VAL A 70 14.80 -1.70 -6.27
CA VAL A 70 13.91 -2.71 -5.68
C VAL A 70 14.56 -3.39 -4.46
N GLY A 71 15.87 -3.64 -4.49
CA GLY A 71 16.64 -4.10 -3.32
C GLY A 71 16.47 -3.18 -2.12
N ARG A 72 16.58 -1.86 -2.32
CA ARG A 72 16.35 -0.86 -1.26
C ARG A 72 14.94 -0.92 -0.67
N VAL A 73 13.90 -1.19 -1.48
CA VAL A 73 12.53 -1.39 -0.98
C VAL A 73 12.47 -2.54 0.03
N PHE A 74 13.14 -3.66 -0.25
CA PHE A 74 13.20 -4.79 0.68
C PHE A 74 13.97 -4.44 1.96
N GLU A 75 15.11 -3.75 1.83
CA GLU A 75 15.95 -3.31 2.95
C GLU A 75 15.19 -2.37 3.90
N VAL A 76 14.64 -1.27 3.38
CA VAL A 76 13.89 -0.27 4.16
C VAL A 76 12.70 -0.92 4.89
N LYS A 77 12.01 -1.85 4.23
CA LYS A 77 10.86 -2.51 4.83
C LYS A 77 11.24 -3.62 5.81
N GLY A 78 12.48 -4.10 5.81
CA GLY A 78 12.85 -5.35 6.48
C GLY A 78 12.08 -6.55 5.93
N ARG A 79 11.78 -6.55 4.62
CA ARG A 79 10.97 -7.56 3.95
C ARG A 79 11.87 -8.61 3.27
N PRO A 80 11.55 -9.91 3.34
CA PRO A 80 12.32 -10.92 2.60
C PRO A 80 12.30 -10.70 1.08
N ALA A 81 13.47 -10.76 0.45
CA ALA A 81 13.66 -10.48 -0.98
C ALA A 81 13.04 -11.53 -1.92
N ASP A 82 12.65 -12.69 -1.40
CA ASP A 82 11.94 -13.74 -2.14
C ASP A 82 10.41 -13.57 -2.15
N HIS A 83 9.90 -12.50 -1.53
CA HIS A 83 8.49 -12.15 -1.58
C HIS A 83 8.18 -11.29 -2.82
N PRO A 84 7.16 -11.65 -3.63
CA PRO A 84 6.79 -10.87 -4.81
C PRO A 84 6.29 -9.46 -4.43
N VAL A 85 6.56 -8.48 -5.30
CA VAL A 85 6.00 -7.12 -5.24
C VAL A 85 5.06 -6.89 -6.42
N ILE A 86 4.07 -6.02 -6.23
CA ILE A 86 3.12 -5.66 -7.29
C ILE A 86 3.77 -4.58 -8.16
N MET A 87 3.84 -4.84 -9.46
CA MET A 87 4.27 -3.88 -10.45
C MET A 87 3.07 -3.02 -10.85
N HIS A 88 3.16 -1.72 -10.58
CA HIS A 88 2.20 -0.72 -11.00
C HIS A 88 2.56 -0.26 -12.40
N ILE A 89 1.56 -0.27 -13.28
CA ILE A 89 1.67 0.01 -14.71
C ILE A 89 0.84 1.25 -15.08
N ALA A 90 1.03 1.81 -16.27
CA ALA A 90 0.47 3.10 -16.71
C ALA A 90 -0.71 2.94 -17.69
N ASP A 91 -0.92 1.74 -18.21
CA ASP A 91 -1.95 1.48 -19.21
C ASP A 91 -2.43 0.03 -19.02
N PRO A 92 -3.76 -0.23 -18.98
CA PRO A 92 -4.29 -1.59 -18.84
C PRO A 92 -3.77 -2.54 -19.94
N ALA A 93 -3.50 -2.05 -21.15
CA ALA A 93 -2.93 -2.84 -22.24
C ALA A 93 -1.53 -3.40 -21.92
N GLN A 94 -0.81 -2.80 -20.97
CA GLN A 94 0.51 -3.30 -20.52
C GLN A 94 0.41 -4.64 -19.78
N VAL A 95 -0.79 -5.13 -19.45
CA VAL A 95 -0.98 -6.53 -19.03
C VAL A 95 -0.43 -7.51 -20.07
N ALA A 96 -0.54 -7.20 -21.37
CA ALA A 96 0.00 -8.01 -22.47
C ALA A 96 1.52 -7.91 -22.59
N ARG A 97 2.10 -6.79 -22.15
CA ARG A 97 3.55 -6.54 -22.19
C ARG A 97 4.27 -7.31 -21.10
N TRP A 98 3.72 -7.29 -19.89
CA TRP A 98 4.35 -7.89 -18.71
C TRP A 98 3.84 -9.30 -18.41
N GLY A 99 2.72 -9.70 -19.02
CA GLY A 99 2.17 -11.04 -18.92
C GLY A 99 2.49 -11.90 -20.15
N ARG A 100 2.71 -13.20 -19.93
CA ARG A 100 2.82 -14.23 -20.97
C ARG A 100 1.51 -14.99 -21.06
N SER A 101 1.00 -15.19 -22.28
CA SER A 101 -0.21 -16.01 -22.54
C SER A 101 -1.39 -15.63 -21.63
N VAL A 102 -1.61 -14.32 -21.46
CA VAL A 102 -2.64 -13.79 -20.57
C VAL A 102 -4.03 -14.23 -21.06
N PRO A 103 -4.87 -14.86 -20.22
CA PRO A 103 -6.21 -15.28 -20.62
C PRO A 103 -7.09 -14.10 -21.03
N ALA A 104 -8.01 -14.33 -21.98
CA ALA A 104 -8.93 -13.29 -22.46
C ALA A 104 -9.77 -12.66 -21.33
N TYR A 105 -10.17 -13.45 -20.33
CA TYR A 105 -10.92 -12.94 -19.17
C TYR A 105 -10.07 -11.98 -18.31
N ALA A 106 -8.75 -12.16 -18.25
CA ALA A 106 -7.86 -11.27 -17.51
C ALA A 106 -7.66 -9.94 -18.25
N HIS A 107 -7.63 -9.97 -19.58
CA HIS A 107 -7.71 -8.74 -20.40
C HIS A 107 -9.03 -8.00 -20.17
N ALA A 108 -10.16 -8.70 -20.16
CA ALA A 108 -11.46 -8.09 -19.90
C ALA A 108 -11.53 -7.44 -18.50
N LEU A 109 -10.96 -8.10 -17.48
CA LEU A 109 -10.86 -7.53 -16.13
C LEU A 109 -9.97 -6.28 -16.10
N ALA A 110 -8.84 -6.30 -16.78
CA ALA A 110 -7.96 -5.13 -16.90
C ALA A 110 -8.66 -3.95 -17.57
N GLU A 111 -9.42 -4.20 -18.65
CA GLU A 111 -10.15 -3.15 -19.37
C GLU A 111 -11.33 -2.58 -18.57
N ALA A 112 -12.06 -3.43 -17.85
CA ALA A 112 -13.29 -3.03 -17.17
C ALA A 112 -13.08 -2.48 -15.75
N LEU A 113 -12.10 -3.00 -15.02
CA LEU A 113 -11.92 -2.73 -13.58
C LEU A 113 -10.63 -1.97 -13.26
N TRP A 114 -9.83 -1.62 -14.28
CA TRP A 114 -8.76 -0.66 -14.13
C TRP A 114 -9.06 0.68 -14.84
N PRO A 115 -8.51 1.82 -14.35
CA PRO A 115 -7.71 1.95 -13.14
C PRO A 115 -8.53 1.67 -11.87
N GLY A 116 -7.94 0.97 -10.89
CA GLY A 116 -8.70 0.57 -9.69
C GLY A 116 -8.01 -0.38 -8.73
N PRO A 117 -8.70 -0.76 -7.64
CA PRO A 117 -8.17 -1.55 -6.54
C PRO A 117 -8.12 -3.05 -6.86
N LEU A 118 -7.79 -3.39 -8.09
CA LEU A 118 -7.63 -4.75 -8.58
C LEU A 118 -6.17 -5.03 -8.91
N THR A 119 -5.67 -6.19 -8.54
CA THR A 119 -4.37 -6.71 -8.95
C THR A 119 -4.57 -8.04 -9.64
N LEU A 120 -3.99 -8.19 -10.83
CA LEU A 120 -4.04 -9.42 -11.60
C LEU A 120 -2.68 -10.10 -11.51
N VAL A 121 -2.67 -11.35 -11.04
CA VAL A 121 -1.49 -12.22 -11.08
C VAL A 121 -1.58 -13.07 -12.33
N VAL A 122 -0.66 -12.84 -13.27
CA VAL A 122 -0.61 -13.52 -14.57
C VAL A 122 0.74 -14.23 -14.73
N PRO A 123 0.88 -15.19 -15.65
CA PRO A 123 2.19 -15.73 -15.99
C PRO A 123 3.12 -14.60 -16.45
N ALA A 124 4.36 -14.57 -15.99
CA ALA A 124 5.29 -13.48 -16.28
C ALA A 124 5.87 -13.58 -17.71
N ALA A 125 5.97 -12.45 -18.41
CA ALA A 125 6.79 -12.32 -19.60
C ALA A 125 8.29 -12.42 -19.27
N ASP A 126 9.13 -12.69 -20.27
CA ASP A 126 10.58 -12.86 -20.07
C ASP A 126 11.28 -11.59 -19.55
N ASP A 127 10.76 -10.43 -19.93
CA ASP A 127 11.31 -9.13 -19.55
C ASP A 127 10.94 -8.72 -18.12
N VAL A 128 10.09 -9.48 -17.42
CA VAL A 128 9.77 -9.21 -16.02
C VAL A 128 10.97 -9.58 -15.13
N PRO A 129 11.52 -8.64 -14.36
CA PRO A 129 12.68 -8.96 -13.53
C PRO A 129 12.35 -9.94 -12.40
N ARG A 130 13.24 -10.91 -12.19
CA ARG A 130 13.09 -11.97 -11.16
C ARG A 130 13.00 -11.44 -9.73
N PHE A 131 13.63 -10.31 -9.44
CA PHE A 131 13.57 -9.65 -8.14
C PHE A 131 12.20 -9.02 -7.85
N VAL A 132 11.40 -8.73 -8.89
CA VAL A 132 10.01 -8.28 -8.73
C VAL A 132 9.10 -9.47 -8.38
N THR A 133 9.31 -10.62 -9.02
CA THR A 133 8.44 -11.80 -8.85
C THR A 133 8.76 -12.64 -7.61
N GLY A 134 9.83 -12.31 -6.88
CA GLY A 134 10.36 -13.18 -5.83
C GLY A 134 10.76 -14.56 -6.37
N GLY A 135 11.23 -14.60 -7.62
CA GLY A 135 11.60 -15.82 -8.34
C GLY A 135 10.43 -16.68 -8.85
N GLN A 136 9.18 -16.24 -8.70
CA GLN A 136 8.02 -16.97 -9.22
C GLN A 136 7.87 -16.80 -10.74
N PRO A 137 7.21 -17.75 -11.43
CA PRO A 137 6.91 -17.65 -12.85
C PRO A 137 5.72 -16.71 -13.16
N THR A 138 5.27 -15.93 -12.18
CA THR A 138 4.10 -15.06 -12.25
C THR A 138 4.43 -13.66 -11.78
N VAL A 139 3.69 -12.68 -12.28
CA VAL A 139 3.81 -11.27 -11.92
C VAL A 139 2.46 -10.71 -11.49
N GLY A 140 2.45 -9.93 -10.40
CA GLY A 140 1.28 -9.17 -9.98
C GLY A 140 1.30 -7.79 -10.63
N LEU A 141 0.27 -7.46 -11.41
CA LEU A 141 0.13 -6.20 -12.13
C LEU A 141 -1.06 -5.41 -11.58
N ARG A 142 -0.93 -4.08 -11.54
CA ARG A 142 -2.01 -3.17 -11.15
C ARG A 142 -1.90 -1.85 -11.89
N TYR A 143 -3.04 -1.34 -12.36
CA TYR A 143 -3.17 0.04 -12.83
C TYR A 143 -3.95 0.85 -11.77
N PRO A 144 -3.28 1.67 -10.93
CA PRO A 144 -3.91 2.29 -9.75
C PRO A 144 -4.85 3.45 -10.12
N ALA A 145 -5.89 3.68 -9.33
CA ALA A 145 -6.86 4.78 -9.54
C ALA A 145 -6.51 6.03 -8.72
N HIS A 146 -5.28 6.52 -8.86
CA HIS A 146 -4.86 7.76 -8.19
C HIS A 146 -4.12 8.68 -9.16
N PRO A 147 -4.57 9.93 -9.39
CA PRO A 147 -3.99 10.83 -10.38
C PRO A 147 -2.48 11.02 -10.26
N VAL A 148 -1.96 11.21 -9.03
CA VAL A 148 -0.52 11.34 -8.79
C VAL A 148 0.25 10.06 -9.12
N ALA A 149 -0.32 8.87 -8.82
CA ALA A 149 0.34 7.61 -9.13
C ALA A 149 0.41 7.40 -10.64
N LEU A 150 -0.69 7.67 -11.34
CA LEU A 150 -0.77 7.58 -12.79
C LEU A 150 0.25 8.49 -13.46
N ALA A 151 0.26 9.79 -13.10
CA ALA A 151 1.20 10.75 -13.64
C ALA A 151 2.66 10.33 -13.42
N LEU A 152 2.99 9.81 -12.23
CA LEU A 152 4.34 9.35 -11.94
C LEU A 152 4.72 8.09 -12.73
N ILE A 153 3.82 7.12 -12.89
CA ILE A 153 4.10 5.89 -13.65
C ILE A 153 4.23 6.21 -15.15
N ASP A 154 3.43 7.14 -15.66
CA ASP A 154 3.53 7.63 -17.03
C ASP A 154 4.91 8.26 -17.31
N GLU A 155 5.43 9.06 -16.36
CA GLU A 155 6.72 9.73 -16.52
C GLU A 155 7.92 8.80 -16.26
N ALA A 156 7.86 7.97 -15.21
CA ALA A 156 8.99 7.18 -14.74
C ALA A 156 9.04 5.73 -15.27
N GLY A 157 7.94 5.23 -15.82
CA GLY A 157 7.77 3.82 -16.18
C GLY A 157 7.23 2.95 -15.02
N PRO A 158 7.20 1.61 -15.18
CA PRO A 158 6.56 0.71 -14.23
C PRO A 158 7.23 0.76 -12.85
N LEU A 159 6.42 0.75 -11.79
CA LEU A 159 6.91 0.91 -10.42
C LEU A 159 6.63 -0.34 -9.59
N ALA A 160 7.65 -0.87 -8.92
CA ALA A 160 7.47 -1.89 -7.89
C ALA A 160 7.10 -1.17 -6.58
N ALA A 161 5.87 -1.36 -6.11
CA ALA A 161 5.34 -0.59 -4.98
C ALA A 161 4.52 -1.47 -4.01
N PRO A 162 5.15 -2.18 -3.05
CA PRO A 162 4.44 -2.70 -1.89
C PRO A 162 4.02 -1.55 -0.95
N SER A 163 3.18 -1.82 0.05
CA SER A 163 2.75 -0.80 1.02
C SER A 163 3.93 -0.11 1.72
N ALA A 164 3.83 1.18 2.04
CA ALA A 164 4.96 1.99 2.53
C ALA A 164 5.21 1.90 4.05
N ASN A 165 5.16 0.69 4.59
CA ASN A 165 5.35 0.41 6.01
C ASN A 165 6.43 -0.64 6.27
N ARG A 166 6.91 -0.72 7.51
CA ARG A 166 7.76 -1.85 7.95
C ARG A 166 6.99 -3.16 7.81
N PHE A 167 7.67 -4.22 7.39
CA PHE A 167 7.05 -5.51 7.11
C PHE A 167 6.32 -6.06 8.34
N GLY A 168 5.04 -6.42 8.19
CA GLY A 168 4.19 -6.88 9.29
C GLY A 168 3.37 -5.79 9.99
N GLN A 169 3.79 -4.51 9.90
CA GLN A 169 3.10 -3.40 10.56
C GLN A 169 1.82 -2.97 9.81
N VAL A 170 1.06 -2.08 10.43
CA VAL A 170 -0.14 -1.46 9.86
C VAL A 170 0.22 -0.73 8.55
N SER A 171 -0.56 -0.91 7.49
CA SER A 171 -0.32 -0.20 6.22
C SER A 171 -0.56 1.31 6.37
N PRO A 172 0.12 2.17 5.60
CA PRO A 172 -0.07 3.62 5.66
C PRO A 172 -1.21 4.06 4.73
N THR A 173 -2.07 4.96 5.18
CA THR A 173 -3.15 5.55 4.37
C THR A 173 -3.02 7.06 4.18
N SER A 174 -1.96 7.67 4.72
CA SER A 174 -1.57 9.05 4.45
C SER A 174 -0.04 9.18 4.31
N ALA A 175 0.43 10.30 3.76
CA ALA A 175 1.86 10.61 3.73
C ALA A 175 2.48 10.72 5.12
N ALA A 176 1.71 11.21 6.11
CA ALA A 176 2.16 11.28 7.50
C ALA A 176 2.45 9.89 8.07
N ASP A 177 1.65 8.88 7.71
CA ASP A 177 1.91 7.49 8.14
C ASP A 177 3.22 6.94 7.58
N VAL A 178 3.53 7.29 6.32
CA VAL A 178 4.78 6.87 5.66
C VAL A 178 5.97 7.44 6.41
N VAL A 179 5.95 8.74 6.69
CA VAL A 179 7.02 9.42 7.42
C VAL A 179 7.15 8.87 8.83
N ALA A 180 6.03 8.64 9.53
CA ALA A 180 6.04 8.12 10.89
C ALA A 180 6.60 6.69 11.01
N ASP A 181 6.42 5.84 9.99
CA ASP A 181 6.81 4.42 10.07
C ASP A 181 8.18 4.12 9.46
N ILE A 182 8.50 4.74 8.32
CA ILE A 182 9.75 4.47 7.58
C ILE A 182 10.56 5.72 7.22
N GLY A 183 10.11 6.92 7.59
CA GLY A 183 10.81 8.17 7.26
C GLY A 183 12.24 8.25 7.81
N ASP A 184 12.51 7.59 8.93
CA ASP A 184 13.85 7.48 9.53
C ASP A 184 14.81 6.54 8.76
N LEU A 185 14.27 5.73 7.85
CA LEU A 185 15.02 4.80 7.01
C LEU A 185 15.20 5.31 5.56
N LEU A 186 14.56 6.43 5.22
CA LEU A 186 14.67 7.05 3.91
C LEU A 186 15.81 8.07 3.92
N ASP A 187 16.52 8.17 2.79
CA ASP A 187 17.59 9.15 2.59
C ASP A 187 16.96 10.47 2.13
N PRO A 188 16.94 11.55 2.93
CA PRO A 188 16.29 12.81 2.57
C PRO A 188 16.99 13.56 1.42
N GLU A 189 18.20 13.17 1.01
CA GLU A 189 18.89 13.74 -0.15
C GLU A 189 18.54 13.02 -1.47
N LEU A 190 17.86 11.87 -1.38
CA LEU A 190 17.57 11.00 -2.52
C LEU A 190 16.08 10.64 -2.62
N ASP A 191 15.49 10.19 -1.52
CA ASP A 191 14.14 9.66 -1.44
C ASP A 191 13.11 10.77 -1.18
N MET A 192 11.85 10.47 -1.50
CA MET A 192 10.77 11.46 -1.40
C MET A 192 9.47 10.80 -0.95
N VAL A 193 8.58 11.57 -0.32
CA VAL A 193 7.21 11.14 -0.02
C VAL A 193 6.27 12.15 -0.65
N LEU A 194 5.40 11.71 -1.55
CA LEU A 194 4.39 12.54 -2.19
C LEU A 194 3.15 12.58 -1.31
N ASP A 195 2.70 13.76 -0.90
CA ASP A 195 1.42 13.93 -0.23
C ASP A 195 0.30 14.06 -1.27
N GLY A 196 -0.44 12.96 -1.42
CA GLY A 196 -1.64 12.84 -2.24
C GLY A 196 -2.92 12.77 -1.43
N GLY A 197 -2.93 13.20 -0.17
CA GLY A 197 -4.07 13.08 0.73
C GLY A 197 -4.31 11.65 1.25
N ASP A 198 -5.44 11.45 1.91
CA ASP A 198 -5.80 10.17 2.50
C ASP A 198 -6.32 9.17 1.45
N CYS A 199 -5.97 7.89 1.61
CA CYS A 199 -6.44 6.82 0.74
C CYS A 199 -7.94 6.54 0.96
N PRO A 200 -8.81 6.72 -0.05
CA PRO A 200 -10.26 6.61 0.11
C PRO A 200 -10.77 5.17 0.33
N VAL A 201 -10.04 4.13 -0.08
CA VAL A 201 -10.41 2.72 0.18
C VAL A 201 -9.86 2.22 1.51
N GLY A 202 -8.64 2.61 1.87
CA GLY A 202 -7.99 2.34 3.16
C GLY A 202 -7.58 0.88 3.43
N VAL A 203 -7.83 -0.04 2.50
CA VAL A 203 -7.29 -1.42 2.52
C VAL A 203 -6.69 -1.74 1.16
N GLU A 204 -5.79 -2.72 1.10
CA GLU A 204 -5.10 -3.06 -0.14
C GLU A 204 -6.03 -3.67 -1.20
N SER A 205 -5.55 -3.67 -2.45
CA SER A 205 -6.26 -4.21 -3.62
C SER A 205 -6.71 -5.67 -3.45
N THR A 206 -7.83 -6.00 -4.10
CA THR A 206 -8.20 -7.39 -4.37
C THR A 206 -7.14 -7.99 -5.30
N ILE A 207 -6.66 -9.20 -4.99
CA ILE A 207 -5.69 -9.92 -5.83
C ILE A 207 -6.37 -11.14 -6.42
N LEU A 208 -6.39 -11.22 -7.75
CA LEU A 208 -6.84 -12.39 -8.50
C LEU A 208 -5.65 -13.14 -9.09
N ASP A 209 -5.62 -14.45 -8.90
CA ASP A 209 -4.86 -15.40 -9.68
C ASP A 209 -5.58 -15.63 -11.01
N CYS A 210 -4.91 -15.26 -12.10
CA CYS A 210 -5.38 -15.39 -13.47
C CYS A 210 -4.46 -16.32 -14.29
N THR A 211 -3.85 -17.31 -13.64
CA THR A 211 -2.96 -18.28 -14.31
C THR A 211 -3.67 -19.53 -14.81
N GLY A 212 -4.91 -19.77 -14.39
CA GLY A 212 -5.72 -20.91 -14.80
C GLY A 212 -6.89 -20.55 -15.72
N ASP A 213 -7.83 -21.48 -15.86
CA ASP A 213 -9.00 -21.33 -16.74
C ASP A 213 -10.07 -20.37 -16.20
N ALA A 214 -10.02 -20.03 -14.91
CA ALA A 214 -10.94 -19.11 -14.25
C ALA A 214 -10.23 -18.31 -13.15
N PRO A 215 -10.69 -17.08 -12.86
CA PRO A 215 -10.10 -16.25 -11.81
C PRO A 215 -10.26 -16.88 -10.42
N ARG A 216 -9.24 -16.72 -9.58
CA ARG A 216 -9.25 -17.18 -8.18
C ARG A 216 -8.81 -16.05 -7.24
N ILE A 217 -9.51 -15.87 -6.13
CA ILE A 217 -9.13 -14.87 -5.11
C ILE A 217 -7.88 -15.34 -4.36
N LEU A 218 -6.83 -14.53 -4.40
CA LEU A 218 -5.65 -14.65 -3.55
C LEU A 218 -5.73 -13.75 -2.32
N ARG A 219 -6.36 -12.58 -2.46
CA ARG A 219 -6.56 -11.63 -1.36
C ARG A 219 -7.81 -10.80 -1.61
N TRP A 220 -8.62 -10.66 -0.56
CA TRP A 220 -9.79 -9.79 -0.55
C TRP A 220 -9.39 -8.31 -0.41
N GLY A 221 -10.06 -7.46 -1.19
CA GLY A 221 -10.01 -6.01 -1.17
C GLY A 221 -11.39 -5.45 -1.54
N ALA A 222 -11.44 -4.32 -2.26
CA ALA A 222 -12.69 -3.61 -2.55
C ALA A 222 -13.46 -4.09 -3.79
N VAL A 223 -12.90 -4.99 -4.60
CA VAL A 223 -13.56 -5.49 -5.83
C VAL A 223 -14.54 -6.61 -5.47
N GLU A 224 -15.80 -6.45 -5.86
CA GLU A 224 -16.88 -7.40 -5.59
C GLU A 224 -16.85 -8.58 -6.57
N LEU A 225 -17.17 -9.79 -6.09
CA LEU A 225 -17.23 -10.99 -6.92
C LEU A 225 -18.23 -10.88 -8.08
N PRO A 226 -19.46 -10.38 -7.85
CA PRO A 226 -20.41 -10.19 -8.94
C PRO A 226 -19.88 -9.32 -10.08
N ASP A 227 -19.04 -8.33 -9.79
CA ASP A 227 -18.42 -7.49 -10.83
C ASP A 227 -17.41 -8.29 -11.65
N VAL A 228 -16.59 -9.12 -11.00
CA VAL A 228 -15.63 -10.01 -11.66
C VAL A 228 -16.35 -11.05 -12.52
N GLU A 229 -17.42 -11.66 -12.00
CA GLU A 229 -18.21 -12.67 -12.71
C GLU A 229 -18.98 -12.06 -13.89
N ALA A 230 -19.50 -10.84 -13.74
CA ALA A 230 -20.19 -10.13 -14.82
C ALA A 230 -19.24 -9.78 -15.98
N VAL A 231 -18.01 -9.36 -15.69
CA VAL A 231 -17.00 -9.04 -16.70
C VAL A 231 -16.49 -10.30 -17.40
N THR A 232 -16.23 -11.36 -16.64
CA THR A 232 -15.56 -12.57 -17.18
C THR A 232 -16.52 -13.61 -17.74
N GLY A 233 -17.77 -13.64 -17.25
CA GLY A 233 -18.70 -14.75 -17.46
C GLY A 233 -18.28 -16.06 -16.77
N LEU A 234 -17.30 -16.00 -15.85
CA LEU A 234 -16.70 -17.16 -15.19
C LEU A 234 -16.94 -17.08 -13.68
N ALA A 235 -17.19 -18.22 -13.05
CA ALA A 235 -17.28 -18.30 -11.60
C ALA A 235 -15.90 -18.06 -10.95
N VAL A 236 -15.86 -17.24 -9.92
CA VAL A 236 -14.61 -16.94 -9.20
C VAL A 236 -14.36 -17.99 -8.12
N SER A 237 -13.17 -18.61 -8.13
CA SER A 237 -12.79 -19.56 -7.08
C SER A 237 -12.28 -18.85 -5.82
N THR A 238 -12.73 -19.29 -4.65
CA THR A 238 -12.20 -18.87 -3.34
C THR A 238 -11.34 -19.95 -2.68
N ALA A 239 -11.03 -21.03 -3.40
CA ALA A 239 -10.21 -22.12 -2.90
C ALA A 239 -8.75 -21.66 -2.69
N PRO A 240 -8.01 -22.22 -1.71
CA PRO A 240 -6.61 -21.88 -1.47
C PRO A 240 -5.75 -22.02 -2.74
N SER A 241 -4.82 -21.09 -2.97
CA SER A 241 -3.82 -21.16 -4.05
C SER A 241 -2.43 -21.39 -3.48
N ALA A 242 -1.56 -22.02 -4.28
CA ALA A 242 -0.13 -22.14 -3.97
C ALA A 242 0.67 -20.91 -4.41
N ILE A 243 0.06 -20.02 -5.22
CA ILE A 243 0.70 -18.77 -5.65
C ILE A 243 0.89 -17.86 -4.46
N ARG A 244 2.13 -17.39 -4.26
CA ARG A 244 2.41 -16.41 -3.21
C ARG A 244 1.98 -15.03 -3.68
N ALA A 245 1.20 -14.35 -2.86
CA ALA A 245 0.82 -12.95 -3.02
C ALA A 245 1.14 -12.15 -1.75
N PRO A 246 1.32 -10.81 -1.86
CA PRO A 246 1.46 -9.96 -0.69
C PRO A 246 0.28 -10.08 0.28
N GLY A 247 0.56 -9.97 1.59
CA GLY A 247 -0.47 -9.99 2.65
C GLY A 247 -0.87 -11.39 3.14
N GLY A 248 -0.19 -12.47 2.71
CA GLY A 248 -0.48 -13.84 3.13
C GLY A 248 -0.01 -14.24 4.53
N LEU A 249 0.73 -13.39 5.25
CA LEU A 249 1.28 -13.70 6.58
C LEU A 249 0.18 -13.86 7.65
N ALA A 250 0.35 -14.85 8.54
CA ALA A 250 -0.60 -15.12 9.63
C ALA A 250 -0.72 -13.96 10.61
N SER A 251 0.39 -13.28 10.92
CA SER A 251 0.41 -12.01 11.65
C SER A 251 0.88 -10.90 10.72
N HIS A 252 0.02 -9.91 10.51
CA HIS A 252 0.24 -8.77 9.63
C HIS A 252 -0.76 -7.67 9.99
N TYR A 253 -0.46 -6.42 9.63
CA TYR A 253 -1.31 -5.26 9.94
C TYR A 253 -1.48 -5.01 11.46
N ALA A 254 -0.55 -5.50 12.27
CA ALA A 254 -0.68 -5.49 13.72
C ALA A 254 -0.13 -4.17 14.30
N PRO A 255 -0.93 -3.40 15.07
CA PRO A 255 -0.40 -2.29 15.87
C PRO A 255 0.42 -2.83 17.06
N ARG A 256 0.97 -1.92 17.88
CA ARG A 256 1.59 -2.27 19.17
C ARG A 256 0.52 -2.66 20.19
N ALA A 257 -0.62 -1.99 20.18
CA ALA A 257 -1.79 -2.37 20.96
C ALA A 257 -2.32 -3.76 20.54
N ARG A 258 -2.83 -4.55 21.49
CA ARG A 258 -3.45 -5.85 21.21
C ARG A 258 -4.85 -5.67 20.66
N VAL A 259 -5.17 -6.36 19.56
CA VAL A 259 -6.50 -6.29 18.94
C VAL A 259 -7.36 -7.46 19.42
N HIS A 260 -8.53 -7.16 19.96
CA HIS A 260 -9.54 -8.08 20.43
C HIS A 260 -10.75 -8.03 19.50
N LEU A 261 -11.21 -9.18 19.01
CA LEU A 261 -12.42 -9.30 18.16
C LEU A 261 -13.63 -9.85 18.92
N GLN A 262 -13.44 -10.19 20.19
CA GLN A 262 -14.45 -10.78 21.07
C GLN A 262 -14.30 -10.22 22.49
N GLY A 263 -15.35 -10.40 23.29
CA GLY A 263 -15.42 -9.87 24.65
C GLY A 263 -15.79 -8.38 24.69
N ASP A 264 -15.81 -7.83 25.89
CA ASP A 264 -16.27 -6.47 26.14
C ASP A 264 -15.08 -5.49 26.29
N PRO A 265 -15.16 -4.29 25.69
CA PRO A 265 -14.13 -3.27 25.84
C PRO A 265 -13.96 -2.86 27.31
N ALA A 266 -12.72 -2.91 27.80
CA ALA A 266 -12.38 -2.48 29.15
C ALA A 266 -12.14 -0.97 29.25
N GLU A 267 -12.32 -0.38 30.44
CA GLU A 267 -11.96 1.02 30.70
C GLU A 267 -10.48 1.28 30.33
N GLY A 268 -10.22 2.41 29.67
CA GLY A 268 -8.89 2.79 29.18
C GLY A 268 -8.50 2.17 27.83
N SER A 269 -9.32 1.29 27.25
CA SER A 269 -9.08 0.69 25.94
C SER A 269 -9.59 1.54 24.76
N GLY A 270 -9.20 1.16 23.55
CA GLY A 270 -9.75 1.68 22.31
C GLY A 270 -10.93 0.85 21.79
N LEU A 271 -11.92 1.50 21.17
CA LEU A 271 -13.03 0.85 20.47
C LEU A 271 -13.08 1.31 19.00
N LEU A 272 -12.93 0.36 18.07
CA LEU A 272 -13.20 0.54 16.66
C LEU A 272 -14.48 -0.20 16.30
N ALA A 273 -15.58 0.52 16.10
CA ALA A 273 -16.88 -0.12 15.87
C ALA A 273 -17.82 0.72 15.00
N PRO A 274 -18.72 0.08 14.21
CA PRO A 274 -19.72 0.77 13.41
C PRO A 274 -20.55 1.75 14.25
N SER A 275 -21.10 2.79 13.61
CA SER A 275 -21.79 3.89 14.28
C SER A 275 -22.95 3.48 15.19
N GLY A 276 -23.59 2.33 14.91
CA GLY A 276 -24.66 1.76 15.74
C GLY A 276 -24.21 1.19 17.09
N PHE A 277 -22.91 1.04 17.34
CA PHE A 277 -22.40 0.52 18.61
C PHE A 277 -22.16 1.65 19.61
N ALA A 278 -22.73 1.53 20.80
CA ALA A 278 -22.48 2.46 21.89
C ALA A 278 -21.04 2.31 22.41
N THR A 279 -20.38 3.43 22.74
CA THR A 279 -19.08 3.40 23.41
C THR A 279 -19.31 3.22 24.91
N PRO A 280 -18.78 2.17 25.55
CA PRO A 280 -18.90 2.01 27.01
C PRO A 280 -18.18 3.15 27.76
N PRO A 281 -18.63 3.50 28.98
CA PRO A 281 -17.95 4.50 29.80
C PRO A 281 -16.46 4.18 29.99
N GLY A 282 -15.61 5.20 29.88
CA GLY A 282 -14.16 5.04 30.05
C GLY A 282 -13.42 4.41 28.88
N VAL A 283 -14.13 3.99 27.82
CA VAL A 283 -13.53 3.47 26.58
C VAL A 283 -13.34 4.59 25.57
N ARG A 284 -12.19 4.63 24.91
CA ARG A 284 -11.90 5.62 23.86
C ARG A 284 -12.42 5.14 22.52
N ARG A 285 -13.37 5.87 21.93
CA ARG A 285 -13.82 5.62 20.55
C ARG A 285 -12.71 6.02 19.57
N LEU A 286 -12.17 5.07 18.82
CA LEU A 286 -11.12 5.29 17.82
C LEU A 286 -11.71 5.73 16.48
N ALA A 287 -12.82 5.11 16.06
CA ALA A 287 -13.58 5.55 14.90
C ALA A 287 -15.06 5.13 14.99
N THR A 288 -15.91 5.83 14.23
CA THR A 288 -17.37 5.64 14.20
C THR A 288 -17.87 5.53 12.76
N PRO A 289 -17.39 4.55 11.97
CA PRO A 289 -17.77 4.42 10.57
C PRO A 289 -19.27 4.14 10.40
N ALA A 290 -19.92 4.87 9.50
CA ALA A 290 -21.34 4.70 9.18
C ALA A 290 -21.60 3.62 8.12
N SER A 291 -20.55 3.15 7.44
CA SER A 291 -20.62 2.08 6.44
C SER A 291 -19.35 1.24 6.44
N THR A 292 -19.39 0.06 5.83
CA THR A 292 -18.19 -0.79 5.63
C THR A 292 -17.12 -0.10 4.79
N ARG A 293 -17.50 0.77 3.86
CA ARG A 293 -16.56 1.60 3.10
C ARG A 293 -15.80 2.57 4.00
N GLU A 294 -16.51 3.30 4.85
CA GLU A 294 -15.88 4.18 5.84
C GLU A 294 -15.04 3.38 6.84
N TYR A 295 -15.48 2.20 7.24
CA TYR A 295 -14.73 1.33 8.14
C TYR A 295 -13.38 0.96 7.51
N ALA A 296 -13.38 0.53 6.26
CA ALA A 296 -12.14 0.21 5.54
C ALA A 296 -11.23 1.43 5.41
N ALA A 297 -11.78 2.59 5.04
CA ALA A 297 -11.05 3.84 4.91
C ALA A 297 -10.34 4.27 6.21
N CYS A 298 -11.02 4.13 7.36
CA CYS A 298 -10.47 4.55 8.65
C CYS A 298 -9.73 3.43 9.41
N LEU A 299 -9.77 2.17 8.94
CA LEU A 299 -9.26 1.01 9.68
C LEU A 299 -7.84 1.22 10.17
N TYR A 300 -6.90 1.46 9.26
CA TYR A 300 -5.48 1.57 9.59
C TYR A 300 -5.15 2.84 10.38
N ARG A 301 -5.83 3.96 10.08
CA ARG A 301 -5.72 5.18 10.88
C ARG A 301 -6.11 4.90 12.34
N ALA A 302 -7.26 4.26 12.57
CA ALA A 302 -7.74 3.97 13.91
C ALA A 302 -6.78 3.05 14.70
N LEU A 303 -6.15 2.07 14.04
CA LEU A 303 -5.14 1.22 14.66
C LEU A 303 -3.86 2.00 15.02
N ARG A 304 -3.43 2.94 14.16
CA ARG A 304 -2.28 3.82 14.41
C ARG A 304 -2.56 4.83 15.52
N ASP A 305 -3.74 5.44 15.52
CA ASP A 305 -4.17 6.39 16.55
C ASP A 305 -4.14 5.74 17.94
N ALA A 306 -4.57 4.48 18.06
CA ALA A 306 -4.48 3.74 19.32
C ALA A 306 -3.05 3.66 19.86
N ASP A 307 -2.08 3.40 18.98
CA ASP A 307 -0.66 3.36 19.33
C ASP A 307 -0.13 4.75 19.72
N GLU A 308 -0.50 5.80 18.98
CA GLU A 308 -0.12 7.19 19.28
C GLU A 308 -0.68 7.65 20.63
N LEU A 309 -1.89 7.20 20.96
CA LEU A 309 -2.56 7.43 22.24
C LEU A 309 -2.01 6.57 23.39
N GLY A 310 -1.07 5.66 23.10
CA GLY A 310 -0.46 4.77 24.10
C GLY A 310 -1.43 3.72 24.66
N LEU A 311 -2.48 3.37 23.92
CA LEU A 311 -3.42 2.34 24.33
C LEU A 311 -2.76 0.95 24.25
N THR A 312 -3.07 0.07 25.19
CA THR A 312 -2.53 -1.30 25.21
C THR A 312 -3.43 -2.30 24.51
N ASP A 313 -4.72 -1.99 24.41
CA ASP A 313 -5.75 -2.91 23.94
C ASP A 313 -6.81 -2.17 23.11
N ILE A 314 -7.21 -2.77 21.99
CA ILE A 314 -8.24 -2.30 21.06
C ILE A 314 -9.29 -3.38 20.94
N TRP A 315 -10.55 -3.05 21.16
CA TRP A 315 -11.67 -3.89 20.76
C TRP A 315 -12.19 -3.43 19.41
N ALA A 316 -12.13 -4.31 18.42
CA ALA A 316 -12.66 -4.06 17.09
C ALA A 316 -13.92 -4.90 16.88
N VAL A 317 -15.01 -4.24 16.50
CA VAL A 317 -16.25 -4.89 16.05
C VAL A 317 -16.22 -4.90 14.53
N PRO A 318 -15.99 -6.05 13.88
CA PRO A 318 -15.91 -6.10 12.42
C PRO A 318 -17.28 -5.84 11.77
N PRO A 319 -17.33 -5.30 10.53
CA PRO A 319 -18.56 -5.27 9.75
C PRO A 319 -19.08 -6.69 9.48
N ASP A 320 -20.40 -6.86 9.48
CA ASP A 320 -21.08 -8.15 9.40
C ASP A 320 -21.75 -8.41 8.04
N ASP A 321 -21.72 -7.45 7.11
CA ASP A 321 -22.25 -7.64 5.76
C ASP A 321 -21.37 -8.59 4.91
N SER A 322 -21.94 -9.00 3.77
CA SER A 322 -21.36 -9.98 2.85
C SER A 322 -20.52 -9.37 1.72
N SER A 323 -20.22 -8.07 1.75
CA SER A 323 -19.39 -7.44 0.72
C SER A 323 -17.96 -7.98 0.72
N ALA A 324 -17.29 -7.86 -0.42
CA ALA A 324 -15.87 -8.14 -0.53
C ALA A 324 -15.06 -7.26 0.44
N LEU A 325 -15.47 -6.01 0.61
CA LEU A 325 -14.81 -5.07 1.52
C LEU A 325 -14.96 -5.46 2.99
N ALA A 326 -16.13 -5.92 3.44
CA ALA A 326 -16.31 -6.45 4.79
C ALA A 326 -15.44 -7.69 5.03
N THR A 327 -15.33 -8.56 4.02
CA THR A 327 -14.44 -9.72 4.05
C THR A 327 -12.96 -9.31 4.16
N ALA A 328 -12.55 -8.29 3.41
CA ALA A 328 -11.20 -7.71 3.51
C ALA A 328 -10.94 -7.17 4.92
N VAL A 329 -11.84 -6.33 5.46
CA VAL A 329 -11.70 -5.75 6.81
C VAL A 329 -11.60 -6.84 7.87
N ARG A 330 -12.47 -7.86 7.83
CA ARG A 330 -12.42 -8.99 8.77
C ARG A 330 -11.09 -9.73 8.69
N ASP A 331 -10.57 -9.99 7.49
CA ASP A 331 -9.25 -10.61 7.30
C ASP A 331 -8.12 -9.76 7.92
N ARG A 332 -8.11 -8.45 7.68
CA ARG A 332 -7.10 -7.53 8.24
C ARG A 332 -7.15 -7.49 9.77
N LEU A 333 -8.35 -7.39 10.34
CA LEU A 333 -8.56 -7.42 11.78
C LEU A 333 -8.14 -8.76 12.41
N SER A 334 -8.45 -9.88 11.75
CA SER A 334 -8.07 -11.22 12.22
C SER A 334 -6.55 -11.41 12.27
N ARG A 335 -5.83 -10.90 11.25
CA ARG A 335 -4.36 -10.92 11.22
C ARG A 335 -3.73 -9.98 12.24
N ALA A 336 -4.35 -8.81 12.47
CA ALA A 336 -3.90 -7.87 13.50
C ALA A 336 -4.07 -8.45 14.92
N ALA A 337 -5.13 -9.24 15.13
CA ALA A 337 -5.44 -9.91 16.39
C ALA A 337 -4.62 -11.19 16.64
N ALA A 338 -3.85 -11.68 15.66
CA ALA A 338 -3.07 -12.92 15.78
C ALA A 338 -1.73 -12.74 16.54
N ARG A 339 -1.47 -11.56 17.10
CA ARG A 339 -0.25 -11.20 17.83
C ARG A 339 -0.34 -11.49 19.33
#